data_AF-A0A7L3BK68-F1
#
_entry.id   AF-A0A7L3BK68-F1
#
_cell.length_a   1.000
_cell.length_b   1.000
_cell.length_c   1.000
_cell.angle_alpha   90.00
_cell.angle_beta   90.00
_cell.angle_gamma   90.00
#
_symmetry.space_group_name_H-M   'P 1'
#
loop_
_entity.id
_entity.type
_entity.pdbx_description
1 polymer ?
#
loop_
_entity_poly.entity_id
_entity_poly.type
_entity_poly.pdbx_seq_one_letter_code
_entity_poly.pdbx_strand_id
1 'polypeptide(L)'
;RRQGRSRQAPRPALRAVGRDKMAAGGGRYFCTAGRGLEPFLAREVRARLGATEVDCVSGKVFFSTEAEPGELRKLKSGERLFLLLKKHTPLAVSRNKGKMLHEIKSLVIEEQKYWLDVISIWRNFHGSEGKKDDVSQENPLPLKRKSEEETNVATKRQRTEQVRETVSEECQVKDGERCVVPERKSDQDCWTESKTSLEDPSKSSGEKPIANEQLSFSFRVSCRCSGAIAKILPSQEIGRAVGVALMKRCGWRADLRDPDLEIFVHLNDIHSVVGIPLFRLPLANREYIKTAGLRSTIAWAMASLAEISAGAFVLDPMCGLGTILLEAAKEWPEACYWGADISDSQLEGADVNIRTAGLMDKIELLRASVKGM
;
A
#
# COMPACT_ATOMS: atom_id res chain seq x y z
N ARG A 1 -50.71 -41.08 -28.65
CA ARG A 1 -50.01 -39.94 -27.99
C ARG A 1 -48.53 -40.33 -27.82
N ARG A 2 -47.57 -39.56 -28.34
CA ARG A 2 -46.12 -39.81 -28.11
C ARG A 2 -45.65 -38.98 -26.91
N GLN A 3 -44.90 -39.57 -25.98
CA GLN A 3 -44.23 -38.83 -24.91
C GLN A 3 -42.79 -38.46 -25.34
N GLY A 4 -42.36 -37.23 -25.05
CA GLY A 4 -41.02 -36.75 -25.42
C GLY A 4 -39.95 -37.13 -24.40
N ARG A 5 -38.84 -37.70 -24.87
CA ARG A 5 -37.59 -37.82 -24.08
C ARG A 5 -36.73 -36.59 -24.31
N SER A 6 -36.67 -35.67 -23.35
CA SER A 6 -35.64 -34.63 -23.31
C SER A 6 -34.31 -35.24 -22.86
N ARG A 7 -33.30 -35.23 -23.72
CA ARG A 7 -31.92 -35.57 -23.33
C ARG A 7 -31.31 -34.37 -22.61
N GLN A 8 -30.92 -34.53 -21.35
CA GLN A 8 -30.06 -33.54 -20.69
C GLN A 8 -28.68 -33.56 -21.35
N ALA A 9 -28.15 -32.38 -21.69
CA ALA A 9 -26.77 -32.25 -22.15
C ALA A 9 -25.80 -32.37 -20.95
N PRO A 10 -24.61 -33.00 -21.13
CA PRO A 10 -23.61 -33.04 -20.07
C PRO A 10 -23.07 -31.64 -19.78
N ARG A 11 -22.86 -31.33 -18.50
CA ARG A 11 -22.19 -30.08 -18.09
C ARG A 11 -20.73 -30.12 -18.58
N PRO A 12 -20.17 -29.02 -19.11
CA PRO A 12 -18.75 -28.97 -19.43
C PRO A 12 -17.93 -29.13 -18.14
N ALA A 13 -16.95 -30.04 -18.15
CA ALA A 13 -16.00 -30.16 -17.05
C ALA A 13 -15.15 -28.89 -16.98
N LEU A 14 -14.89 -28.38 -15.77
CA LEU A 14 -13.92 -27.30 -15.59
C LEU A 14 -12.56 -27.80 -16.06
N ARG A 15 -11.95 -27.11 -17.03
CA ARG A 15 -10.53 -27.29 -17.35
C ARG A 15 -9.73 -27.05 -16.07
N ALA A 16 -8.89 -28.02 -15.70
CA ALA A 16 -7.85 -27.77 -14.72
C ALA A 16 -6.95 -26.63 -15.23
N VAL A 17 -6.80 -25.57 -14.43
CA VAL A 17 -5.88 -24.48 -14.75
C VAL A 17 -4.46 -25.05 -14.78
N GLY A 18 -3.70 -24.70 -15.82
CA GLY A 18 -2.39 -25.29 -16.08
C GLY A 18 -1.36 -24.97 -14.99
N ARG A 19 -0.26 -25.74 -14.99
CA ARG A 19 0.92 -25.40 -14.20
C ARG A 19 1.53 -24.11 -14.76
N ASP A 20 1.49 -23.03 -13.98
CA ASP A 20 2.28 -21.81 -14.23
C ASP A 20 3.77 -22.15 -14.08
N LYS A 21 4.39 -22.68 -15.14
CA LYS A 21 5.82 -22.49 -15.36
C LYS A 21 6.03 -21.02 -15.70
N MET A 22 7.01 -20.37 -15.09
CA MET A 22 7.52 -19.09 -15.62
C MET A 22 7.97 -19.32 -17.07
N ALA A 23 7.27 -18.67 -18.01
CA ALA A 23 7.70 -18.59 -19.40
C ALA A 23 8.90 -17.63 -19.49
N ALA A 24 9.85 -17.94 -20.36
CA ALA A 24 10.92 -17.01 -20.69
C ALA A 24 10.36 -15.88 -21.57
N GLY A 25 10.71 -14.63 -21.25
CA GLY A 25 10.10 -13.42 -21.81
C GLY A 25 9.87 -12.40 -20.69
N GLY A 26 8.61 -12.04 -20.44
CA GLY A 26 8.23 -10.99 -19.49
C GLY A 26 8.02 -11.41 -18.03
N GLY A 27 8.18 -10.44 -17.13
CA GLY A 27 7.76 -10.54 -15.74
C GLY A 27 6.23 -10.49 -15.61
N ARG A 28 5.68 -11.22 -14.63
CA ARG A 28 4.27 -11.11 -14.23
C ARG A 28 4.15 -10.18 -13.04
N TYR A 29 3.20 -9.26 -13.09
CA TYR A 29 3.02 -8.21 -12.11
C TYR A 29 1.56 -8.09 -11.67
N PHE A 30 1.35 -7.40 -10.56
CA PHE A 30 0.07 -6.77 -10.29
C PHE A 30 0.27 -5.40 -9.66
N CYS A 31 -0.61 -4.46 -10.00
CA CYS A 31 -0.66 -3.16 -9.36
C CYS A 31 -2.02 -2.98 -8.70
N THR A 32 -2.03 -2.51 -7.44
CA THR A 32 -3.26 -2.11 -6.76
C THR A 32 -3.73 -0.76 -7.28
N ALA A 33 -5.04 -0.53 -7.36
CA ALA A 33 -5.62 0.75 -7.76
C ALA A 33 -6.67 1.23 -6.74
N GLY A 34 -7.02 2.51 -6.80
CA GLY A 34 -8.27 3.01 -6.21
C GLY A 34 -9.49 2.35 -6.87
N ARG A 35 -10.61 2.22 -6.15
CA ARG A 35 -11.87 1.72 -6.73
C ARG A 35 -12.36 2.71 -7.79
N GLY A 36 -12.61 2.22 -9.00
CA GLY A 36 -12.92 3.03 -10.18
C GLY A 36 -11.70 3.38 -11.04
N LEU A 37 -10.47 3.19 -10.54
CA LEU A 37 -9.23 3.43 -11.30
C LEU A 37 -8.70 2.16 -11.98
N GLU A 38 -9.26 0.97 -11.70
CA GLU A 38 -8.85 -0.27 -12.36
C GLU A 38 -8.89 -0.18 -13.91
N PRO A 39 -9.91 0.45 -14.56
CA PRO A 39 -9.92 0.63 -16.01
C PRO A 39 -8.86 1.61 -16.53
N PHE A 40 -8.51 2.64 -15.74
CA PHE A 40 -7.45 3.60 -16.11
C PHE A 40 -6.10 2.90 -16.13
N LEU A 41 -5.78 2.19 -15.04
CA LEU A 41 -4.56 1.38 -14.93
C LEU A 41 -4.49 0.30 -16.00
N ALA A 42 -5.61 -0.36 -16.31
CA ALA A 42 -5.66 -1.37 -17.37
C ALA A 42 -5.50 -0.81 -18.79
N ARG A 43 -5.85 0.46 -19.04
CA ARG A 43 -5.50 1.16 -20.29
C ARG A 43 -4.04 1.57 -20.27
N GLU A 44 -3.57 2.13 -19.17
CA GLU A 44 -2.21 2.64 -19.00
C GLU A 44 -1.14 1.56 -19.21
N VAL A 45 -1.26 0.39 -18.56
CA VAL A 45 -0.26 -0.69 -18.71
C VAL A 45 -0.23 -1.25 -20.14
N ARG A 46 -1.37 -1.30 -20.84
CA ARG A 46 -1.43 -1.72 -22.25
C ARG A 46 -0.75 -0.70 -23.16
N ALA A 47 -1.04 0.59 -22.97
CA ALA A 47 -0.53 1.66 -23.82
C ALA A 47 0.95 1.98 -23.58
N ARG A 48 1.44 1.91 -22.33
CA ARG A 48 2.80 2.33 -21.95
C ARG A 48 3.80 1.20 -21.79
N LEU A 49 3.34 -0.01 -21.48
CA LEU A 49 4.21 -1.17 -21.17
C LEU A 49 3.95 -2.35 -22.11
N GLY A 50 3.20 -2.15 -23.21
CA GLY A 50 2.80 -3.22 -24.14
C GLY A 50 2.08 -4.40 -23.47
N ALA A 51 1.48 -4.19 -22.29
CA ALA A 51 1.23 -5.29 -21.37
C ALA A 51 0.18 -6.31 -21.86
N THR A 52 0.52 -7.59 -21.70
CA THR A 52 -0.30 -8.75 -22.05
C THR A 52 -0.96 -9.36 -20.80
N GLU A 53 -1.84 -10.35 -20.98
CA GLU A 53 -2.56 -11.04 -19.89
C GLU A 53 -3.32 -10.12 -18.91
N VAL A 54 -3.72 -8.92 -19.35
CA VAL A 54 -4.23 -7.85 -18.46
C VAL A 54 -5.62 -8.19 -17.91
N ASP A 55 -5.65 -8.66 -16.66
CA ASP A 55 -6.84 -9.08 -15.89
C ASP A 55 -7.18 -8.05 -14.79
N CYS A 56 -8.46 -7.69 -14.71
CA CYS A 56 -8.95 -6.60 -13.85
C CYS A 56 -9.91 -7.16 -12.78
N VAL A 57 -9.52 -7.03 -11.51
CA VAL A 57 -10.36 -7.39 -10.35
C VAL A 57 -10.49 -6.18 -9.42
N SER A 58 -11.46 -6.18 -8.51
CA SER A 58 -11.66 -5.03 -7.61
C SER A 58 -10.38 -4.67 -6.83
N GLY A 59 -9.92 -3.44 -7.04
CA GLY A 59 -8.70 -2.85 -6.48
C GLY A 59 -7.36 -3.38 -7.03
N LYS A 60 -7.32 -4.19 -8.09
CA LYS A 60 -6.06 -4.68 -8.71
C LYS A 60 -6.16 -4.91 -10.22
N VAL A 61 -5.08 -4.61 -10.93
CA VAL A 61 -4.84 -5.09 -12.30
C VAL A 61 -3.63 -6.03 -12.27
N PHE A 62 -3.78 -7.26 -12.76
CA PHE A 62 -2.69 -8.19 -13.04
C PHE A 62 -2.29 -8.06 -14.51
N PHE A 63 -1.01 -8.21 -14.83
CA PHE A 63 -0.51 -8.10 -16.21
C PHE A 63 0.88 -8.73 -16.35
N SER A 64 1.28 -9.01 -17.59
CA SER A 64 2.58 -9.53 -17.97
C SER A 64 3.27 -8.56 -18.94
N THR A 65 4.55 -8.23 -18.72
CA THR A 65 5.29 -7.28 -19.59
C THR A 65 6.80 -7.51 -19.54
N GLU A 66 7.48 -7.13 -20.61
CA GLU A 66 8.94 -7.13 -20.77
C GLU A 66 9.55 -5.74 -20.50
N ALA A 67 8.74 -4.75 -20.12
CA ALA A 67 9.16 -3.37 -19.84
C ALA A 67 10.08 -3.25 -18.61
N GLU A 68 11.04 -2.32 -18.70
CA GLU A 68 12.09 -2.10 -17.69
C GLU A 68 11.52 -1.47 -16.39
N PRO A 69 12.15 -1.66 -15.21
CA PRO A 69 11.65 -1.12 -13.94
C PRO A 69 11.56 0.41 -13.93
N GLY A 70 12.43 1.08 -14.69
CA GLY A 70 12.37 2.53 -14.89
C GLY A 70 11.10 2.99 -15.64
N GLU A 71 10.44 2.11 -16.39
CA GLU A 71 9.14 2.37 -17.04
C GLU A 71 7.98 2.00 -16.12
N LEU A 72 8.11 0.87 -15.40
CA LEU A 72 7.18 0.46 -14.35
C LEU A 72 6.99 1.54 -13.27
N ARG A 73 8.05 2.32 -12.96
CA ARG A 73 8.02 3.47 -12.03
C ARG A 73 7.22 4.67 -12.56
N LYS A 74 7.03 4.81 -13.88
CA LYS A 74 6.35 5.96 -14.52
C LYS A 74 4.82 5.86 -14.45
N LEU A 75 4.26 4.72 -14.02
CA LEU A 75 2.81 4.50 -13.96
C LEU A 75 2.09 5.53 -13.06
N LYS A 76 1.07 6.18 -13.63
CA LYS A 76 0.40 7.34 -13.07
C LYS A 76 -0.87 7.01 -12.31
N SER A 77 -1.65 6.03 -12.76
CA SER A 77 -2.96 5.65 -12.18
C SER A 77 -2.88 4.53 -11.12
N GLY A 78 -1.73 3.85 -11.01
CA GLY A 78 -1.48 2.79 -10.04
C GLY A 78 -1.11 3.29 -8.64
N GLU A 79 -1.37 2.49 -7.61
CA GLU A 79 -1.06 2.81 -6.20
C GLU A 79 0.22 2.15 -5.70
N ARG A 80 0.32 0.82 -5.76
CA ARG A 80 1.54 0.05 -5.43
C ARG A 80 1.68 -1.07 -6.44
N LEU A 81 2.87 -1.21 -7.00
CA LEU A 81 3.23 -2.23 -7.98
C LEU A 81 4.02 -3.35 -7.31
N PHE A 82 3.72 -4.58 -7.71
CA PHE A 82 4.29 -5.80 -7.14
C PHE A 82 4.70 -6.77 -8.25
N LEU A 83 5.84 -7.42 -8.10
CA LEU A 83 6.14 -8.68 -8.77
C LEU A 83 5.13 -9.74 -8.30
N LEU A 84 4.44 -10.39 -9.23
CA LEU A 84 3.50 -11.47 -8.91
C LEU A 84 4.27 -12.78 -8.73
N LEU A 85 4.26 -13.31 -7.51
CA LEU A 85 4.86 -14.62 -7.25
C LEU A 85 3.85 -15.76 -7.48
N LYS A 86 2.68 -15.67 -6.86
CA LYS A 86 1.61 -16.68 -6.98
C LYS A 86 0.23 -16.02 -6.99
N LYS A 87 -0.67 -16.56 -7.81
CA LYS A 87 -2.09 -16.20 -7.87
C LYS A 87 -2.92 -17.49 -7.86
N HIS A 88 -3.68 -17.70 -6.79
CA HIS A 88 -4.58 -18.83 -6.64
C HIS A 88 -6.03 -18.34 -6.45
N THR A 89 -6.97 -19.28 -6.57
CA THR A 89 -8.36 -19.11 -6.14
C THR A 89 -8.46 -18.76 -4.64
N PRO A 90 -9.64 -18.36 -4.13
CA PRO A 90 -9.86 -18.21 -2.70
C PRO A 90 -9.51 -19.50 -1.95
N LEU A 91 -8.88 -19.39 -0.79
CA LEU A 91 -8.64 -20.53 0.09
C LEU A 91 -9.96 -21.01 0.72
N ALA A 92 -10.09 -22.33 0.89
CA ALA A 92 -11.30 -22.95 1.42
C ALA A 92 -11.49 -22.61 2.91
N VAL A 93 -12.40 -21.68 3.19
CA VAL A 93 -12.69 -21.24 4.55
C VAL A 93 -13.24 -22.40 5.39
N SER A 94 -12.52 -22.78 6.44
CA SER A 94 -12.91 -23.87 7.34
C SER A 94 -12.97 -23.39 8.79
N ARG A 95 -13.71 -24.10 9.65
CA ARG A 95 -13.72 -23.81 11.10
C ARG A 95 -12.38 -24.11 11.80
N ASN A 96 -11.47 -24.85 11.15
CA ASN A 96 -10.17 -25.20 11.71
C ASN A 96 -9.11 -24.16 11.30
N LYS A 97 -8.81 -23.22 12.23
CA LYS A 97 -7.74 -22.22 12.07
C LYS A 97 -6.38 -22.84 11.73
N GLY A 98 -6.02 -23.96 12.35
CA GLY A 98 -4.76 -24.65 12.12
C GLY A 98 -4.61 -25.16 10.69
N LYS A 99 -5.68 -25.72 10.12
CA LYS A 99 -5.70 -26.15 8.71
C LYS A 99 -5.53 -24.96 7.75
N MET A 100 -6.28 -23.89 7.97
CA MET A 100 -6.15 -22.66 7.15
C MET A 100 -4.74 -22.06 7.24
N LEU A 101 -4.15 -21.99 8.44
CA LEU A 101 -2.78 -21.52 8.62
C LEU A 101 -1.72 -22.46 8.01
N HIS A 102 -2.02 -23.76 7.82
CA HIS A 102 -1.16 -24.67 7.08
C HIS A 102 -1.24 -24.40 5.57
N GLU A 103 -2.44 -24.27 5.01
CA GLU A 103 -2.67 -23.94 3.59
C GLU A 103 -2.04 -22.58 3.21
N ILE A 104 -2.16 -21.56 4.08
CA ILE A 104 -1.51 -20.25 3.86
C ILE A 104 0.02 -20.34 3.94
N LYS A 105 0.58 -21.24 4.76
CA LYS A 105 2.03 -21.47 4.80
C LYS A 105 2.52 -22.19 3.56
N SER A 106 1.83 -23.23 3.10
CA SER A 106 2.27 -24.00 1.92
C SER A 106 2.31 -23.10 0.68
N LEU A 107 1.25 -22.29 0.48
CA LEU A 107 1.17 -21.24 -0.54
C LEU A 107 2.48 -20.45 -0.70
N VAL A 108 3.11 -20.06 0.42
CA VAL A 108 4.34 -19.26 0.44
C VAL A 108 5.63 -20.10 0.40
N ILE A 109 5.62 -21.35 0.90
CA ILE A 109 6.84 -22.11 1.27
C ILE A 109 7.11 -23.35 0.40
N GLU A 110 6.16 -23.77 -0.43
CA GLU A 110 6.22 -25.02 -1.22
C GLU A 110 7.53 -25.23 -2.01
N GLU A 111 8.17 -24.18 -2.52
CA GLU A 111 9.38 -24.29 -3.34
C GLU A 111 10.53 -23.43 -2.77
N GLN A 112 11.57 -24.06 -2.25
CA GLN A 112 12.73 -23.35 -1.68
C GLN A 112 13.68 -22.82 -2.76
N LYS A 113 13.77 -23.48 -3.92
CA LYS A 113 14.57 -23.01 -5.06
C LYS A 113 13.98 -21.72 -5.65
N TYR A 114 12.65 -21.67 -5.77
CA TYR A 114 11.90 -20.50 -6.22
C TYR A 114 12.27 -19.22 -5.46
N TRP A 115 12.51 -19.29 -4.14
CA TRP A 115 12.95 -18.13 -3.36
C TRP A 115 14.37 -17.63 -3.69
N LEU A 116 15.27 -18.48 -4.18
CA LEU A 116 16.58 -18.07 -4.68
C LEU A 116 16.47 -17.38 -6.05
N ASP A 117 15.62 -17.93 -6.93
CA ASP A 117 15.32 -17.33 -8.23
C ASP A 117 14.66 -15.94 -8.03
N VAL A 118 13.71 -15.83 -7.10
CA VAL A 118 13.03 -14.58 -6.70
C VAL A 118 13.98 -13.56 -6.06
N ILE A 119 14.89 -13.97 -5.17
CA ILE A 119 15.92 -13.06 -4.64
C ILE A 119 16.84 -12.57 -5.76
N SER A 120 17.17 -13.42 -6.75
CA SER A 120 18.00 -13.03 -7.88
C SER A 120 17.30 -11.99 -8.77
N ILE A 121 16.01 -12.19 -9.04
CA ILE A 121 15.16 -11.22 -9.75
C ILE A 121 15.08 -9.89 -8.97
N TRP A 122 14.76 -9.93 -7.68
CA TRP A 122 14.71 -8.75 -6.82
C TRP A 122 16.06 -8.00 -6.75
N ARG A 123 17.18 -8.73 -6.67
CA ARG A 123 18.52 -8.13 -6.67
C ARG A 123 18.86 -7.48 -8.01
N ASN A 124 18.43 -8.06 -9.14
CA ASN A 124 18.60 -7.43 -10.45
C ASN A 124 17.78 -6.13 -10.56
N PHE A 125 16.61 -6.06 -9.93
CA PHE A 125 15.78 -4.85 -9.89
C PHE A 125 16.35 -3.69 -9.07
N HIS A 126 17.04 -3.96 -7.94
CA HIS A 126 17.62 -2.91 -7.09
C HIS A 126 19.13 -2.72 -7.25
N GLY A 127 19.88 -3.69 -7.78
CA GLY A 127 21.31 -3.57 -8.02
C GLY A 127 21.68 -2.50 -9.06
N SER A 128 20.74 -2.18 -9.95
CA SER A 128 20.83 -1.09 -10.93
C SER A 128 20.64 0.31 -10.32
N GLU A 129 20.05 0.44 -9.12
CA GLU A 129 19.98 1.69 -8.35
C GLU A 129 21.32 2.03 -7.65
N GLY A 130 22.33 1.17 -7.78
CA GLY A 130 23.63 1.26 -7.08
C GLY A 130 24.59 2.38 -7.52
N LYS A 131 24.18 3.32 -8.39
CA LYS A 131 24.94 4.54 -8.71
C LYS A 131 24.28 5.74 -8.02
N LYS A 132 24.94 6.22 -6.95
CA LYS A 132 24.49 7.36 -6.14
C LYS A 132 24.25 8.61 -6.97
N ASP A 133 23.14 9.30 -6.69
CA ASP A 133 23.15 10.75 -6.51
C ASP A 133 23.42 11.02 -5.03
N ASP A 134 24.55 11.67 -4.71
CA ASP A 134 25.02 11.84 -3.33
C ASP A 134 24.44 13.12 -2.70
N VAL A 135 23.14 13.08 -2.38
CA VAL A 135 22.45 14.16 -1.65
C VAL A 135 22.01 13.67 -0.28
N SER A 136 22.71 14.13 0.77
CA SER A 136 22.44 13.80 2.16
C SER A 136 21.12 14.43 2.64
N GLN A 137 20.00 13.73 2.48
CA GLN A 137 18.72 14.14 3.06
C GLN A 137 18.61 13.74 4.53
N GLU A 138 19.03 14.67 5.40
CA GLU A 138 18.57 14.67 6.79
C GLU A 138 17.05 14.79 6.82
N ASN A 139 16.36 13.73 7.25
CA ASN A 139 14.94 13.79 7.53
C ASN A 139 14.73 14.49 8.88
N PRO A 140 14.01 15.62 8.94
CA PRO A 140 13.61 16.19 10.23
C PRO A 140 12.74 15.18 10.98
N LEU A 141 13.19 14.80 12.18
CA LEU A 141 12.42 13.92 13.07
C LEU A 141 11.02 14.53 13.30
N PRO A 142 9.93 13.74 13.29
CA PRO A 142 8.60 14.24 13.62
C PRO A 142 8.62 14.87 15.01
N LEU A 143 8.50 16.19 15.07
CA LEU A 143 8.53 16.93 16.33
C LEU A 143 7.44 16.39 17.26
N LYS A 144 7.87 15.96 18.45
CA LYS A 144 6.95 15.55 19.52
C LYS A 144 5.95 16.68 19.75
N ARG A 145 4.67 16.42 19.52
CA ARG A 145 3.61 17.24 20.12
C ARG A 145 3.83 17.20 21.63
N LYS A 146 4.14 18.33 22.24
CA LYS A 146 3.92 18.51 23.68
C LYS A 146 2.42 18.46 23.91
N SER A 147 2.02 17.69 24.89
CA SER A 147 0.68 17.74 25.49
C SER A 147 0.60 18.97 26.39
N GLU A 148 -0.47 19.74 26.28
CA GLU A 148 -1.07 20.39 27.45
C GLU A 148 -2.55 20.69 27.19
N GLU A 149 -3.33 20.52 28.25
CA GLU A 149 -4.74 20.85 28.49
C GLU A 149 -5.81 20.40 27.48
N GLU A 150 -6.48 19.32 27.86
CA GLU A 150 -7.76 18.85 27.33
C GLU A 150 -8.90 19.82 27.73
N THR A 151 -9.86 20.04 26.83
CA THR A 151 -11.26 20.28 27.22
C THR A 151 -12.19 19.37 26.41
N ASN A 152 -13.20 18.83 27.07
CA ASN A 152 -14.08 17.78 26.57
C ASN A 152 -14.86 18.24 25.32
N VAL A 153 -14.90 17.52 24.21
CA VAL A 153 -15.51 16.18 23.98
C VAL A 153 -17.06 16.21 24.09
N ALA A 154 -17.70 15.68 23.05
CA ALA A 154 -19.12 15.34 22.93
C ALA A 154 -20.18 16.48 22.87
N THR A 155 -20.49 16.93 21.64
CA THR A 155 -21.90 17.13 21.21
C THR A 155 -22.03 17.17 19.68
N LYS A 156 -23.28 17.17 19.17
CA LYS A 156 -23.66 17.36 17.75
C LYS A 156 -23.22 16.30 16.73
N ARG A 157 -23.22 15.03 17.17
CA ARG A 157 -23.78 13.96 16.33
C ARG A 157 -25.30 13.80 16.61
N GLN A 158 -26.06 14.88 16.42
CA GLN A 158 -27.53 14.93 16.47
C GLN A 158 -28.01 16.34 16.03
N ARG A 159 -28.51 16.45 14.79
CA ARG A 159 -29.50 17.47 14.37
C ARG A 159 -30.23 17.07 13.07
N THR A 160 -30.58 15.80 12.97
CA THR A 160 -31.70 15.33 12.16
C THR A 160 -32.71 14.81 13.17
N GLU A 161 -33.97 15.22 13.04
CA GLU A 161 -35.01 15.09 14.08
C GLU A 161 -34.71 15.92 15.35
N GLN A 162 -35.67 16.57 16.02
CA GLN A 162 -37.12 16.65 15.80
C GLN A 162 -37.60 18.10 15.62
N VAL A 163 -38.79 18.25 15.05
CA VAL A 163 -39.63 19.45 15.10
C VAL A 163 -40.91 19.03 15.81
N ARG A 164 -41.35 19.80 16.84
CA ARG A 164 -42.51 19.55 17.73
C ARG A 164 -42.30 18.38 18.72
N GLU A 165 -42.86 18.37 19.95
CA GLU A 165 -43.65 19.39 20.68
C GLU A 165 -43.59 19.20 22.22
N THR A 166 -43.67 20.32 22.97
CA THR A 166 -44.19 20.50 24.35
C THR A 166 -43.84 19.60 25.58
N VAL A 167 -43.30 20.28 26.62
CA VAL A 167 -43.78 20.33 28.04
C VAL A 167 -43.31 19.30 29.11
N SER A 168 -42.68 19.84 30.18
CA SER A 168 -42.67 19.49 31.64
C SER A 168 -42.38 18.07 32.16
N GLU A 169 -41.98 17.82 33.43
CA GLU A 169 -41.28 18.55 34.53
C GLU A 169 -40.83 17.51 35.60
N GLU A 170 -39.89 17.86 36.50
CA GLU A 170 -39.65 17.20 37.82
C GLU A 170 -39.23 15.69 37.86
N CYS A 171 -38.77 15.10 38.98
CA CYS A 171 -37.72 15.51 39.95
C CYS A 171 -37.26 14.27 40.81
N GLN A 172 -36.07 14.33 41.45
CA GLN A 172 -35.69 13.54 42.67
C GLN A 172 -35.52 11.98 42.54
N VAL A 173 -34.87 11.15 43.39
CA VAL A 173 -33.89 11.29 44.53
C VAL A 173 -33.29 9.90 44.96
N LYS A 174 -31.99 9.84 45.37
CA LYS A 174 -31.32 8.81 46.25
C LYS A 174 -31.29 7.31 45.80
N ASP A 175 -30.53 6.36 46.38
CA ASP A 175 -29.39 6.31 47.33
C ASP A 175 -28.60 4.98 47.11
N GLY A 176 -27.35 4.82 47.62
CA GLY A 176 -26.72 3.49 47.75
C GLY A 176 -25.17 3.42 47.79
N GLU A 177 -24.61 2.92 48.90
CA GLU A 177 -23.17 2.65 49.11
C GLU A 177 -22.72 1.29 48.47
N ARG A 178 -21.45 0.83 48.42
CA ARG A 178 -20.26 1.08 49.27
C ARG A 178 -18.94 0.65 48.61
N CYS A 179 -17.80 1.16 49.08
CA CYS A 179 -16.42 0.73 48.72
C CYS A 179 -16.09 -0.69 49.28
N VAL A 180 -14.96 -1.35 48.95
CA VAL A 180 -13.57 -1.04 49.38
C VAL A 180 -12.53 -1.76 48.50
N VAL A 181 -11.31 -1.19 48.41
CA VAL A 181 -10.11 -1.72 47.73
C VAL A 181 -8.96 -1.88 48.75
N PRO A 182 -8.05 -2.86 48.60
CA PRO A 182 -6.68 -2.78 49.15
C PRO A 182 -5.65 -2.27 48.14
N GLU A 183 -4.76 -1.38 48.58
CA GLU A 183 -3.78 -0.65 47.76
C GLU A 183 -2.43 -1.41 47.57
N ARG A 184 -1.66 -1.14 46.50
CA ARG A 184 -0.37 -0.37 46.40
C ARG A 184 0.75 -0.82 47.39
N LYS A 185 2.05 -0.75 47.07
CA LYS A 185 2.89 0.37 46.55
C LYS A 185 4.04 -0.16 45.66
N SER A 186 4.65 0.58 44.70
CA SER A 186 5.42 1.87 44.79
C SER A 186 6.72 1.69 45.61
N ASP A 187 7.91 2.21 45.30
CA ASP A 187 8.48 3.25 44.38
C ASP A 187 10.01 2.97 44.18
N GLN A 188 10.87 3.58 43.32
CA GLN A 188 10.83 4.58 42.23
C GLN A 188 12.19 4.53 41.42
N ASP A 189 12.32 5.25 40.29
CA ASP A 189 13.50 5.70 39.48
C ASP A 189 14.96 5.27 39.82
N CYS A 190 15.79 5.03 38.79
CA CYS A 190 16.73 6.04 38.21
C CYS A 190 17.64 5.47 37.08
N TRP A 191 18.29 6.35 36.30
CA TRP A 191 19.39 6.04 35.36
C TRP A 191 20.75 6.43 35.95
N THR A 192 21.84 5.77 35.53
CA THR A 192 23.08 6.37 34.92
C THR A 192 24.17 5.30 34.75
N GLU A 193 25.10 5.51 33.82
CA GLU A 193 26.17 4.59 33.42
C GLU A 193 27.31 4.45 34.45
N SER A 194 28.06 3.34 34.37
CA SER A 194 29.51 3.29 34.64
C SER A 194 30.16 2.10 33.93
N LYS A 195 31.31 2.33 33.27
CA LYS A 195 32.11 1.28 32.62
C LYS A 195 33.32 0.93 33.46
N THR A 196 33.58 -0.36 33.67
CA THR A 196 34.96 -0.87 33.77
C THR A 196 35.04 -2.29 33.19
N SER A 197 36.16 -2.60 32.55
CA SER A 197 36.53 -3.91 32.03
C SER A 197 37.17 -4.81 33.08
N LEU A 198 37.20 -6.13 32.86
CA LEU A 198 38.46 -6.88 32.63
C LEU A 198 38.23 -8.35 32.22
N GLU A 199 38.88 -8.70 31.10
CA GLU A 199 39.44 -9.97 30.60
C GLU A 199 38.86 -11.38 30.88
N ASP A 200 38.88 -12.16 29.79
CA ASP A 200 38.77 -13.62 29.66
C ASP A 200 39.96 -14.33 30.36
N PRO A 201 39.84 -15.60 30.81
CA PRO A 201 40.23 -16.67 29.86
C PRO A 201 39.52 -18.03 30.04
N SER A 202 39.11 -18.64 28.93
CA SER A 202 39.90 -19.74 28.28
C SER A 202 39.08 -20.60 27.30
N LYS A 203 39.78 -21.27 26.37
CA LYS A 203 39.17 -21.99 25.25
C LYS A 203 38.87 -23.45 25.60
N SER A 204 37.72 -23.95 25.14
CA SER A 204 37.58 -25.34 24.71
C SER A 204 36.99 -25.37 23.29
N SER A 205 37.37 -26.37 22.49
CA SER A 205 37.10 -26.41 21.05
C SER A 205 35.79 -27.13 20.73
N GLY A 206 34.78 -26.38 20.27
CA GLY A 206 33.62 -26.90 19.54
C GLY A 206 33.75 -26.57 18.05
N GLU A 207 33.43 -27.53 17.18
CA GLU A 207 33.63 -27.43 15.73
C GLU A 207 32.88 -26.23 15.12
N LYS A 208 33.55 -25.47 14.25
CA LYS A 208 32.88 -24.42 13.46
C LYS A 208 31.84 -25.09 12.55
N PRO A 209 30.55 -24.70 12.60
CA PRO A 209 29.65 -24.99 11.50
C PRO A 209 30.25 -24.40 10.22
N ILE A 210 30.20 -25.14 9.12
CA ILE A 210 30.66 -24.65 7.82
C ILE A 210 29.92 -23.33 7.54
N ALA A 211 30.69 -22.27 7.30
CA ALA A 211 30.16 -20.94 7.06
C ALA A 211 29.51 -20.89 5.67
N ASN A 212 28.27 -21.37 5.59
CA ASN A 212 27.36 -20.95 4.53
C ASN A 212 27.26 -19.42 4.59
N GLU A 213 27.76 -18.73 3.56
CA GLU A 213 27.46 -17.32 3.29
C GLU A 213 26.01 -17.18 2.77
N GLN A 214 25.06 -17.78 3.51
CA GLN A 214 23.64 -17.53 3.38
C GLN A 214 23.39 -16.12 3.91
N LEU A 215 23.61 -15.16 3.02
CA LEU A 215 23.32 -13.73 3.10
C LEU A 215 22.28 -13.44 4.19
N SER A 216 22.71 -12.75 5.24
CA SER A 216 21.92 -12.48 6.46
C SER A 216 20.83 -11.44 6.19
N PHE A 217 19.88 -11.84 5.36
CA PHE A 217 18.85 -11.02 4.73
C PHE A 217 17.73 -10.69 5.73
N SER A 218 17.28 -9.45 5.72
CA SER A 218 16.18 -8.96 6.56
C SER A 218 14.86 -8.88 5.78
N PHE A 219 13.75 -9.27 6.42
CA PHE A 219 12.45 -9.29 5.74
C PHE A 219 11.26 -8.99 6.65
N ARG A 220 10.16 -8.52 6.06
CA ARG A 220 8.82 -8.49 6.67
C ARG A 220 7.79 -9.25 5.85
N VAL A 221 6.73 -9.70 6.51
CA VAL A 221 5.53 -10.24 5.85
C VAL A 221 4.36 -9.28 6.02
N SER A 222 4.01 -8.57 4.96
CA SER A 222 2.85 -7.68 4.90
C SER A 222 1.60 -8.47 4.50
N CYS A 223 0.86 -8.97 5.49
CA CYS A 223 -0.41 -9.66 5.22
C CYS A 223 -1.60 -8.68 5.21
N ARG A 224 -2.47 -8.79 4.20
CA ARG A 224 -3.78 -8.14 4.14
C ARG A 224 -4.87 -9.17 3.90
N CYS A 225 -5.84 -9.23 4.81
CA CYS A 225 -7.00 -10.10 4.69
C CYS A 225 -8.28 -9.27 4.53
N SER A 226 -9.25 -9.82 3.81
CA SER A 226 -10.63 -9.30 3.75
C SER A 226 -11.61 -10.44 3.51
N GLY A 227 -12.91 -10.16 3.55
CA GLY A 227 -13.93 -11.17 3.29
C GLY A 227 -14.12 -12.16 4.46
N ALA A 228 -14.43 -13.42 4.14
CA ALA A 228 -14.68 -14.47 5.11
C ALA A 228 -13.43 -14.89 5.89
N ILE A 229 -12.24 -14.90 5.25
CA ILE A 229 -10.97 -15.26 5.90
C ILE A 229 -10.66 -14.32 7.09
N ALA A 230 -10.84 -13.01 6.88
CA ALA A 230 -10.56 -11.99 7.89
C ALA A 230 -11.43 -12.08 9.16
N LYS A 231 -12.59 -12.77 9.09
CA LYS A 231 -13.47 -13.02 10.25
C LYS A 231 -12.96 -14.13 11.17
N ILE A 232 -12.00 -14.93 10.71
CA ILE A 232 -11.51 -16.15 11.39
C ILE A 232 -10.02 -16.04 11.73
N LEU A 233 -9.22 -15.48 10.82
CA LEU A 233 -7.79 -15.27 10.99
C LEU A 233 -7.43 -13.78 10.80
N PRO A 234 -6.98 -13.07 11.85
CA PRO A 234 -6.39 -11.74 11.72
C PRO A 234 -5.14 -11.78 10.84
N SER A 235 -4.95 -10.75 10.02
CA SER A 235 -3.76 -10.64 9.16
C SER A 235 -2.44 -10.65 9.94
N GLN A 236 -2.43 -10.11 11.16
CA GLN A 236 -1.28 -10.15 12.08
C GLN A 236 -0.90 -11.59 12.48
N GLU A 237 -1.90 -12.46 12.69
CA GLU A 237 -1.69 -13.87 13.03
C GLU A 237 -1.07 -14.63 11.84
N ILE A 238 -1.60 -14.36 10.64
CA ILE A 238 -1.10 -14.94 9.38
C ILE A 238 0.32 -14.44 9.06
N GLY A 239 0.58 -13.13 9.13
CA GLY A 239 1.90 -12.54 8.88
C GLY A 239 2.97 -13.13 9.81
N ARG A 240 2.66 -13.25 11.10
CA ARG A 240 3.51 -13.96 12.08
C ARG A 240 3.70 -15.44 11.72
N ALA A 241 2.63 -16.14 11.35
CA ALA A 241 2.68 -17.58 11.05
C ALA A 241 3.49 -17.90 9.79
N VAL A 242 3.42 -17.04 8.76
CA VAL A 242 4.24 -17.13 7.55
C VAL A 242 5.69 -16.72 7.85
N GLY A 243 5.90 -15.60 8.56
CA GLY A 243 7.23 -15.12 8.93
C GLY A 243 8.04 -16.14 9.74
N VAL A 244 7.45 -16.75 10.78
CA VAL A 244 8.09 -17.83 11.56
C VAL A 244 8.45 -19.04 10.70
N ALA A 245 7.64 -19.35 9.69
CA ALA A 245 7.88 -20.49 8.82
C ALA A 245 8.93 -20.18 7.72
N LEU A 246 9.04 -18.94 7.26
CA LEU A 246 10.14 -18.46 6.41
C LEU A 246 11.48 -18.41 7.17
N MET A 247 11.52 -17.85 8.39
CA MET A 247 12.73 -17.86 9.23
C MET A 247 13.28 -19.29 9.39
N LYS A 248 12.41 -20.27 9.68
CA LYS A 248 12.77 -21.69 9.84
C LYS A 248 13.19 -22.42 8.55
N ARG A 249 12.92 -21.86 7.36
CA ARG A 249 13.20 -22.52 6.06
C ARG A 249 14.33 -21.85 5.28
N CYS A 250 14.47 -20.54 5.44
CA CYS A 250 15.39 -19.72 4.65
C CYS A 250 16.51 -19.08 5.49
N GLY A 251 16.43 -19.12 6.83
CA GLY A 251 17.44 -18.55 7.73
C GLY A 251 17.41 -17.02 7.87
N TRP A 252 16.52 -16.33 7.16
CA TRP A 252 16.41 -14.87 7.16
C TRP A 252 16.01 -14.29 8.53
N ARG A 253 16.39 -13.05 8.78
CA ARG A 253 16.05 -12.28 10.00
C ARG A 253 14.77 -11.47 9.77
N ALA A 254 13.83 -11.49 10.70
CA ALA A 254 12.70 -10.57 10.62
C ALA A 254 13.12 -9.14 11.03
N ASP A 255 12.88 -8.15 10.17
CA ASP A 255 12.82 -6.73 10.56
C ASP A 255 11.49 -6.15 10.06
N LEU A 256 10.77 -5.44 10.91
CA LEU A 256 9.44 -4.90 10.59
C LEU A 256 9.48 -3.41 10.19
N ARG A 257 10.58 -2.72 10.49
CA ARG A 257 10.78 -1.28 10.28
C ARG A 257 11.50 -1.02 8.96
N ASP A 258 12.68 -1.62 8.79
CA ASP A 258 13.57 -1.38 7.65
C ASP A 258 14.11 -2.70 7.06
N PRO A 259 13.25 -3.53 6.45
CA PRO A 259 13.67 -4.79 5.82
C PRO A 259 14.23 -4.58 4.42
N ASP A 260 15.17 -5.44 4.01
CA ASP A 260 15.58 -5.60 2.62
C ASP A 260 14.38 -6.04 1.75
N LEU A 261 13.57 -6.99 2.24
CA LEU A 261 12.43 -7.54 1.49
C LEU A 261 11.08 -7.41 2.21
N GLU A 262 10.09 -6.85 1.51
CA GLU A 262 8.67 -6.98 1.88
C GLU A 262 8.01 -8.11 1.09
N ILE A 263 7.55 -9.17 1.78
CA ILE A 263 6.72 -10.22 1.18
C ILE A 263 5.26 -9.87 1.45
N PHE A 264 4.52 -9.56 0.40
CA PHE A 264 3.11 -9.18 0.47
C PHE A 264 2.20 -10.39 0.23
N VAL A 265 1.25 -10.62 1.14
CA VAL A 265 0.26 -11.70 1.05
C VAL A 265 -1.14 -11.12 1.16
N HIS A 266 -1.95 -11.27 0.11
CA HIS A 266 -3.33 -10.78 0.06
C HIS A 266 -4.33 -11.93 -0.10
N LEU A 267 -5.20 -12.10 0.90
CA LEU A 267 -6.24 -13.13 0.92
C LEU A 267 -7.63 -12.47 0.96
N ASN A 268 -8.49 -12.83 0.00
CA ASN A 268 -9.91 -12.45 0.02
C ASN A 268 -10.79 -13.51 -0.66
N ASP A 269 -12.08 -13.24 -0.71
CA ASP A 269 -13.10 -14.13 -1.28
C ASP A 269 -13.06 -14.22 -2.83
N ILE A 270 -12.06 -13.60 -3.49
CA ILE A 270 -11.87 -13.57 -4.95
C ILE A 270 -10.56 -14.24 -5.37
N HIS A 271 -9.47 -14.02 -4.63
CA HIS A 271 -8.13 -14.54 -4.95
C HIS A 271 -7.22 -14.61 -3.71
N SER A 272 -6.24 -15.51 -3.79
CA SER A 272 -5.12 -15.61 -2.86
C SER A 272 -3.83 -15.25 -3.62
N VAL A 273 -3.17 -14.16 -3.24
CA VAL A 273 -2.03 -13.60 -3.99
C VAL A 273 -0.81 -13.44 -3.08
N VAL A 274 0.35 -13.84 -3.60
CA VAL A 274 1.67 -13.56 -3.01
C VAL A 274 2.48 -12.72 -4.01
N GLY A 275 3.16 -11.70 -3.52
CA GLY A 275 4.01 -10.82 -4.33
C GLY A 275 5.07 -10.09 -3.53
N ILE A 276 5.95 -9.38 -4.23
CA ILE A 276 6.97 -8.48 -3.65
C ILE A 276 6.71 -7.09 -4.20
N PRO A 277 6.53 -6.02 -3.39
CA PRO A 277 6.45 -4.67 -3.90
C PRO A 277 7.76 -4.28 -4.57
N LEU A 278 7.71 -3.75 -5.80
CA LEU A 278 8.92 -3.27 -6.48
C LEU A 278 9.46 -1.96 -5.89
N PHE A 279 8.60 -1.20 -5.20
CA PHE A 279 8.94 0.10 -4.65
C PHE A 279 8.53 0.22 -3.18
N ARG A 280 9.40 0.85 -2.38
CA ARG A 280 9.19 1.16 -0.95
C ARG A 280 7.99 2.07 -0.74
N LEU A 281 7.80 3.05 -1.63
CA LEU A 281 6.71 4.02 -1.59
C LEU A 281 5.64 3.72 -2.65
N PRO A 282 4.38 4.19 -2.47
CA PRO A 282 3.35 4.14 -3.49
C PRO A 282 3.73 4.93 -4.75
N LEU A 283 3.31 4.47 -5.94
CA LEU A 283 3.45 5.21 -7.20
C LEU A 283 2.76 6.59 -7.15
N ALA A 284 1.68 6.70 -6.37
CA ALA A 284 0.98 7.96 -6.11
C ALA A 284 1.87 9.01 -5.39
N ASN A 285 2.95 8.60 -4.72
CA ASN A 285 3.90 9.50 -4.06
C ASN A 285 4.90 10.05 -5.08
N ARG A 286 4.56 11.18 -5.71
CA ARG A 286 5.42 11.84 -6.70
C ARG A 286 6.53 12.63 -6.01
N GLU A 287 7.76 12.48 -6.48
CA GLU A 287 8.91 13.27 -6.00
C GLU A 287 8.74 14.77 -6.27
N TYR A 288 7.95 15.12 -7.30
CA TYR A 288 7.63 16.50 -7.68
C TYR A 288 6.43 17.12 -6.93
N ILE A 289 5.83 16.43 -5.95
CA ILE A 289 4.74 16.98 -5.11
C ILE A 289 5.22 17.00 -3.65
N LYS A 290 5.48 18.19 -3.12
CA LYS A 290 5.97 18.42 -1.76
C LYS A 290 4.83 18.55 -0.74
N THR A 291 3.73 19.18 -1.15
CA THR A 291 2.54 19.42 -0.32
C THR A 291 1.36 18.68 -0.93
N ALA A 292 0.88 17.63 -0.27
CA ALA A 292 -0.12 16.72 -0.82
C ALA A 292 -1.55 17.30 -0.79
N GLY A 293 -2.13 17.52 -1.97
CA GLY A 293 -3.54 17.89 -2.15
C GLY A 293 -4.40 16.69 -2.56
N LEU A 294 -5.07 16.80 -3.71
CA LEU A 294 -5.78 15.67 -4.33
C LEU A 294 -4.79 14.53 -4.61
N ARG A 295 -5.22 13.28 -4.42
CA ARG A 295 -4.36 12.10 -4.67
C ARG A 295 -3.94 12.06 -6.14
N SER A 296 -2.64 12.00 -6.42
CA SER A 296 -2.02 12.07 -7.75
C SER A 296 -2.63 11.09 -8.77
N THR A 297 -3.01 9.89 -8.33
CA THR A 297 -3.69 8.87 -9.14
C THR A 297 -5.10 9.25 -9.59
N ILE A 298 -5.81 10.04 -8.78
CA ILE A 298 -7.13 10.61 -9.11
C ILE A 298 -6.96 11.86 -9.97
N ALA A 299 -6.01 12.74 -9.62
CA ALA A 299 -5.71 13.96 -10.37
C ALA A 299 -5.32 13.67 -11.83
N TRP A 300 -4.43 12.70 -12.06
CA TRP A 300 -4.09 12.22 -13.40
C TRP A 300 -5.28 11.59 -14.13
N ALA A 301 -6.10 10.79 -13.43
CA ALA A 301 -7.28 10.19 -14.04
C ALA A 301 -8.30 11.26 -14.49
N MET A 302 -8.50 12.32 -13.70
CA MET A 302 -9.34 13.47 -14.07
C MET A 302 -8.78 14.19 -15.30
N ALA A 303 -7.47 14.51 -15.32
CA ALA A 303 -6.83 15.14 -16.47
C ALA A 303 -6.93 14.27 -17.75
N SER A 304 -6.82 12.95 -17.62
CA SER A 304 -6.97 11.99 -18.73
C SER A 304 -8.39 11.87 -19.30
N LEU A 305 -9.39 12.47 -18.64
CA LEU A 305 -10.76 12.61 -19.16
C LEU A 305 -11.04 14.00 -19.76
N ALA A 306 -10.12 14.95 -19.64
CA ALA A 306 -10.31 16.33 -20.11
C ALA A 306 -9.88 16.55 -21.58
N GLU A 307 -9.49 15.48 -22.28
CA GLU A 307 -9.15 15.46 -23.72
C GLU A 307 -8.16 16.57 -24.15
N ILE A 308 -7.20 16.88 -23.27
CA ILE A 308 -6.21 17.95 -23.45
C ILE A 308 -5.37 17.69 -24.72
N SER A 309 -5.30 18.72 -25.56
CA SER A 309 -4.55 18.72 -26.83
C SER A 309 -3.39 19.72 -26.81
N ALA A 310 -2.46 19.60 -27.76
CA ALA A 310 -1.37 20.56 -27.90
C ALA A 310 -1.93 21.95 -28.26
N GLY A 311 -1.43 23.00 -27.60
CA GLY A 311 -1.97 24.36 -27.70
C GLY A 311 -3.25 24.61 -26.90
N ALA A 312 -3.78 23.64 -26.16
CA ALA A 312 -4.95 23.85 -25.30
C ALA A 312 -4.64 24.79 -24.12
N PHE A 313 -5.66 25.51 -23.68
CA PHE A 313 -5.64 26.29 -22.44
C PHE A 313 -6.52 25.59 -21.40
N VAL A 314 -5.96 25.32 -20.22
CA VAL A 314 -6.59 24.52 -19.16
C VAL A 314 -6.68 25.37 -17.89
N LEU A 315 -7.91 25.67 -17.45
CA LEU A 315 -8.20 26.39 -16.22
C LEU A 315 -8.72 25.44 -15.13
N ASP A 316 -8.07 25.42 -13.98
CA ASP A 316 -8.64 24.86 -12.74
C ASP A 316 -9.03 26.02 -11.80
N PRO A 317 -10.32 26.40 -11.73
CA PRO A 317 -10.77 27.60 -11.03
C PRO A 317 -10.87 27.43 -9.49
N MET A 318 -10.54 26.24 -8.97
CA MET A 318 -10.48 25.95 -7.53
C MET A 318 -9.30 25.00 -7.25
N CYS A 319 -8.11 25.37 -7.72
CA CYS A 319 -6.99 24.45 -7.89
C CYS A 319 -6.39 23.93 -6.57
N GLY A 320 -6.67 24.58 -5.43
CA GLY A 320 -6.04 24.26 -4.15
C GLY A 320 -4.52 24.22 -4.28
N LEU A 321 -3.92 23.11 -3.85
CA LEU A 321 -2.47 22.79 -3.96
C LEU A 321 -2.00 22.41 -5.39
N GLY A 322 -2.80 22.67 -6.43
CA GLY A 322 -2.42 22.58 -7.85
C GLY A 322 -2.31 21.17 -8.43
N THR A 323 -2.73 20.12 -7.71
CA THR A 323 -2.36 18.72 -8.07
C THR A 323 -2.92 18.24 -9.42
N ILE A 324 -4.06 18.76 -9.87
CA ILE A 324 -4.62 18.44 -11.20
C ILE A 324 -3.73 19.06 -12.30
N LEU A 325 -3.39 20.34 -12.18
CA LEU A 325 -2.52 21.06 -13.11
C LEU A 325 -1.12 20.43 -13.18
N LEU A 326 -0.57 19.98 -12.05
CA LEU A 326 0.74 19.32 -11.99
C LEU A 326 0.78 17.96 -12.69
N GLU A 327 -0.25 17.11 -12.49
CA GLU A 327 -0.33 15.83 -13.21
C GLU A 327 -0.64 16.02 -14.69
N ALA A 328 -1.41 17.06 -15.06
CA ALA A 328 -1.72 17.39 -16.44
C ALA A 328 -0.51 17.97 -17.19
N ALA A 329 0.19 18.97 -16.64
CA ALA A 329 1.36 19.58 -17.28
C ALA A 329 2.56 18.64 -17.41
N LYS A 330 2.64 17.58 -16.57
CA LYS A 330 3.62 16.49 -16.74
C LYS A 330 3.21 15.42 -17.77
N GLU A 331 2.04 15.56 -18.39
CA GLU A 331 1.47 14.60 -19.35
C GLU A 331 1.23 15.24 -20.72
N TRP A 332 0.74 16.49 -20.77
CA TRP A 332 0.55 17.30 -21.98
C TRP A 332 1.36 18.61 -21.89
N PRO A 333 2.70 18.57 -22.00
CA PRO A 333 3.57 19.75 -21.81
C PRO A 333 3.37 20.87 -22.84
N GLU A 334 2.67 20.60 -23.93
CA GLU A 334 2.35 21.56 -25.01
C GLU A 334 1.06 22.35 -24.77
N ALA A 335 0.43 22.22 -23.61
CA ALA A 335 -0.70 23.03 -23.17
C ALA A 335 -0.28 24.11 -22.15
N CYS A 336 -1.12 25.14 -21.99
CA CYS A 336 -0.97 26.21 -21.00
C CYS A 336 -1.96 26.00 -19.84
N TYR A 337 -1.50 26.19 -18.60
CA TYR A 337 -2.25 25.83 -17.39
C TYR A 337 -2.41 27.03 -16.47
N TRP A 338 -3.64 27.38 -16.14
CA TRP A 338 -3.96 28.44 -15.16
C TRP A 338 -4.69 27.81 -13.97
N GLY A 339 -4.25 28.14 -12.76
CA GLY A 339 -4.90 27.76 -11.51
C GLY A 339 -5.44 28.97 -10.77
N ALA A 340 -6.65 28.87 -10.22
CA ALA A 340 -7.18 29.89 -9.34
C ALA A 340 -7.69 29.31 -8.01
N ASP A 341 -7.49 30.06 -6.94
CA ASP A 341 -8.09 29.82 -5.63
C ASP A 341 -8.28 31.15 -4.89
N ILE A 342 -9.16 31.17 -3.89
CA ILE A 342 -9.44 32.33 -3.04
C ILE A 342 -8.44 32.42 -1.85
N SER A 343 -7.84 31.28 -1.51
CA SER A 343 -6.98 31.09 -0.33
C SER A 343 -5.50 31.23 -0.68
N ASP A 344 -4.85 32.26 -0.12
CA ASP A 344 -3.42 32.51 -0.31
C ASP A 344 -2.57 31.28 0.05
N SER A 345 -2.88 30.61 1.17
CA SER A 345 -2.11 29.44 1.63
C SER A 345 -2.34 28.17 0.80
N GLN A 346 -3.40 28.10 -0.02
CA GLN A 346 -3.49 27.07 -1.07
C GLN A 346 -2.54 27.40 -2.23
N LEU A 347 -2.52 28.64 -2.68
CA LEU A 347 -1.68 29.10 -3.79
C LEU A 347 -0.19 29.10 -3.44
N GLU A 348 0.20 29.44 -2.21
CA GLU A 348 1.56 29.26 -1.69
C GLU A 348 1.99 27.79 -1.75
N GLY A 349 1.11 26.88 -1.33
CA GLY A 349 1.37 25.44 -1.38
C GLY A 349 1.42 24.88 -2.82
N ALA A 350 0.64 25.46 -3.74
CA ALA A 350 0.68 25.15 -5.17
C ALA A 350 1.97 25.67 -5.83
N ASP A 351 2.36 26.92 -5.58
CA ASP A 351 3.62 27.52 -6.06
C ASP A 351 4.83 26.68 -5.63
N VAL A 352 4.88 26.28 -4.36
CA VAL A 352 5.93 25.38 -3.84
C VAL A 352 5.95 24.04 -4.60
N ASN A 353 4.79 23.47 -4.95
CA ASN A 353 4.72 22.27 -5.77
C ASN A 353 5.17 22.52 -7.22
N ILE A 354 4.72 23.61 -7.86
CA ILE A 354 5.08 24.00 -9.24
C ILE A 354 6.59 24.22 -9.37
N ARG A 355 7.21 24.88 -8.38
CA ARG A 355 8.67 25.05 -8.30
C ARG A 355 9.40 23.72 -8.09
N THR A 356 8.89 22.86 -7.21
CA THR A 356 9.46 21.51 -7.00
C THR A 356 9.34 20.63 -8.25
N ALA A 357 8.29 20.85 -9.06
CA ALA A 357 8.08 20.13 -10.31
C ALA A 357 8.85 20.70 -11.51
N GLY A 358 9.38 21.93 -11.44
CA GLY A 358 9.97 22.60 -12.60
C GLY A 358 8.93 22.85 -13.69
N LEU A 359 7.89 23.61 -13.37
CA LEU A 359 6.75 23.93 -14.26
C LEU A 359 6.33 25.41 -14.20
N MET A 360 7.22 26.30 -13.75
CA MET A 360 6.97 27.74 -13.57
C MET A 360 6.71 28.48 -14.89
N ASP A 361 7.10 27.88 -16.01
CA ASP A 361 6.89 28.31 -17.40
C ASP A 361 5.58 27.75 -18.02
N LYS A 362 4.89 26.86 -17.31
CA LYS A 362 3.69 26.14 -17.80
C LYS A 362 2.44 26.41 -16.97
N ILE A 363 2.59 26.63 -15.66
CA ILE A 363 1.47 26.81 -14.72
C ILE A 363 1.53 28.21 -14.11
N GLU A 364 0.55 29.06 -14.43
CA GLU A 364 0.30 30.33 -13.74
C GLU A 364 -0.74 30.16 -12.62
N LEU A 365 -0.62 30.98 -11.56
CA LEU A 365 -1.54 30.98 -10.42
C LEU A 365 -2.13 32.37 -10.20
N LEU A 366 -3.46 32.43 -10.03
CA LEU A 366 -4.21 33.66 -9.82
C LEU A 366 -5.04 33.59 -8.54
N ARG A 367 -4.94 34.60 -7.68
CA ARG A 367 -5.85 34.73 -6.54
C ARG A 367 -7.18 35.29 -7.04
N ALA A 368 -8.23 34.46 -7.03
CA ALA A 368 -9.56 34.86 -7.50
C ALA A 368 -10.68 34.12 -6.75
N SER A 369 -11.92 34.56 -6.97
CA SER A 369 -13.11 33.79 -6.60
C SER A 369 -13.89 33.47 -7.87
N VAL A 370 -14.35 32.21 -8.00
CA VAL A 370 -15.20 31.76 -9.12
C VAL A 370 -16.51 32.56 -9.25
N LYS A 371 -16.89 33.36 -8.23
CA LYS A 371 -18.03 34.30 -8.30
C LYS A 371 -17.71 35.64 -8.97
N GLY A 372 -16.47 35.87 -9.37
CA GLY A 372 -15.97 37.10 -10.00
C GLY A 372 -14.94 36.83 -11.11
N MET A 373 -15.02 35.65 -11.73
CA MET A 373 -14.38 35.28 -13.00
C MET A 373 -15.46 35.09 -14.06
#